data_AF-A0A3Q2DZ27-F1
#
_entry.id   AF-A0A3Q2DZ27-F1
#
_cell.length_a   1.000
_cell.length_b   1.000
_cell.length_c   1.000
_cell.angle_alpha   90.00
_cell.angle_beta   90.00
_cell.angle_gamma   90.00
#
_symmetry.space_group_name_H-M   'P 1'
#
loop_
_entity.id
_entity.type
_entity.pdbx_description
1 polymer ?
#
loop_
_entity_poly.entity_id
_entity_poly.type
_entity_poly.pdbx_seq_one_letter_code
_entity_poly.pdbx_strand_id
1 'polypeptide(L)'
;MFPSLDQLCFSILNLAREARKHTLGVFHPTFRMLEMVRRSLLEMLPEDAHLRATGKLCVSLTRLADGGNVLVSKFDTREELIQVLICSCFFPVYCGFIPPSYHGVHYVDGALSNNMPMFEHRNTITMAPFSGESDICPREGTFNFFEASYSNVSIQVNTGNVYRVCTSFLPPSLETLAEICHNGYMDALGFLKERDLLSEKYSIVSVASWKDGTKPPCWEPGEEQAAGEERLRRKLQCDGRKPQIWLNHKVNNNLPSNIKKVLCEACRYNHHNGSQWTHSLTDFLPIRVICYTLTLLLLPIQLSLLLAKRLWDDLQTIYGNSISIRTDVEHWER
;
A
#
# COMPACT_ATOMS: atom_id res chain seq x y z
N MET A 1 9.85 -4.45 23.84
CA MET A 1 9.14 -3.34 23.15
C MET A 1 8.68 -3.90 21.80
N PHE A 2 7.50 -3.54 21.29
CA PHE A 2 7.13 -3.93 19.92
C PHE A 2 8.06 -3.23 18.91
N PRO A 3 8.25 -3.78 17.70
CA PRO A 3 9.17 -3.20 16.72
C PRO A 3 8.74 -1.79 16.36
N SER A 4 9.72 -0.92 16.11
CA SER A 4 9.43 0.41 15.58
C SER A 4 8.91 0.30 14.15
N LEU A 5 8.11 1.28 13.72
CA LEU A 5 7.52 1.27 12.37
C LEU A 5 8.59 1.31 11.26
N ASP A 6 9.75 1.90 11.54
CA ASP A 6 10.93 1.89 10.67
C ASP A 6 11.56 0.49 10.53
N GLN A 7 11.63 -0.31 11.60
CA GLN A 7 12.13 -1.69 11.53
C GLN A 7 11.21 -2.58 10.69
N LEU A 8 9.89 -2.42 10.84
CA LEU A 8 8.90 -3.12 10.02
C LEU A 8 9.02 -2.72 8.55
N CYS A 9 9.08 -1.41 8.28
CA CYS A 9 9.26 -0.88 6.93
C CYS A 9 10.54 -1.42 6.28
N PHE A 10 11.66 -1.42 7.01
CA PHE A 10 12.92 -1.97 6.53
C PHE A 10 12.82 -3.47 6.20
N SER A 11 12.17 -4.25 7.06
CA SER A 11 11.99 -5.69 6.87
C SER A 11 11.18 -6.00 5.60
N ILE A 12 10.09 -5.27 5.36
CA ILE A 12 9.25 -5.40 4.16
C ILE A 12 10.04 -5.03 2.89
N LEU A 13 10.75 -3.90 2.91
CA LEU A 13 11.58 -3.48 1.77
C LEU A 13 12.72 -4.45 1.50
N ASN A 14 13.31 -5.04 2.54
CA ASN A 14 14.37 -6.03 2.39
C ASN A 14 13.84 -7.34 1.80
N LEU A 15 12.64 -7.78 2.19
CA LEU A 15 11.97 -8.93 1.58
C LEU A 15 11.73 -8.71 0.09
N ALA A 16 11.18 -7.56 -0.29
CA ALA A 16 10.97 -7.20 -1.68
C ALA A 16 12.29 -7.10 -2.47
N ARG A 17 13.33 -6.53 -1.85
CA ARG A 17 14.67 -6.47 -2.44
C ARG A 17 15.24 -7.86 -2.71
N GLU A 18 15.13 -8.78 -1.75
CA GLU A 18 15.63 -10.15 -1.90
C GLU A 18 14.88 -10.90 -3.00
N ALA A 19 13.55 -10.80 -3.03
CA ALA A 19 12.75 -11.37 -4.11
C ALA A 19 13.24 -10.88 -5.49
N ARG A 20 13.49 -9.57 -5.62
CA ARG A 20 13.92 -8.95 -6.88
C ARG A 20 15.35 -9.26 -7.31
N LYS A 21 16.19 -9.87 -6.46
CA LYS A 21 17.53 -10.35 -6.88
C LYS A 21 17.44 -11.54 -7.83
N HIS A 22 16.32 -12.24 -7.85
CA HIS A 22 16.13 -13.45 -8.63
C HIS A 22 15.40 -13.19 -9.96
N THR A 23 15.80 -13.85 -11.04
CA THR A 23 15.16 -13.72 -12.37
C THR A 23 13.69 -14.15 -12.38
N LEU A 24 13.34 -15.20 -11.62
CA LEU A 24 11.95 -15.64 -11.42
C LEU A 24 11.27 -14.94 -10.23
N GLY A 25 11.98 -14.01 -9.60
CA GLY A 25 11.50 -13.26 -8.46
C GLY A 25 11.07 -14.14 -7.30
N VAL A 26 9.83 -13.90 -6.85
CA VAL A 26 9.13 -14.66 -5.80
C VAL A 26 8.96 -16.15 -6.12
N PHE A 27 8.95 -16.53 -7.40
CA PHE A 27 8.82 -17.92 -7.83
C PHE A 27 10.18 -18.64 -7.96
N HIS A 28 11.28 -17.97 -7.63
CA HIS A 28 12.59 -18.59 -7.68
C HIS A 28 12.71 -19.68 -6.61
N PRO A 29 13.18 -20.91 -6.94
CA PRO A 29 13.14 -22.05 -6.03
C PRO A 29 14.00 -21.88 -4.76
N THR A 30 15.00 -20.98 -4.79
CA THR A 30 15.81 -20.66 -3.60
C THR A 30 15.25 -19.50 -2.77
N PHE A 31 14.26 -18.77 -3.28
CA PHE A 31 13.64 -17.67 -2.54
C PHE A 31 12.60 -18.24 -1.58
N ARG A 32 12.91 -18.18 -0.29
CA ARG A 32 12.06 -18.74 0.77
C ARG A 32 11.37 -17.63 1.56
N MET A 33 10.33 -17.04 0.96
CA MET A 33 9.60 -15.91 1.53
C MET A 33 9.18 -16.15 2.98
N LEU A 34 8.53 -17.28 3.27
CA LEU A 34 8.03 -17.56 4.61
C LEU A 34 9.13 -17.78 5.65
N GLU A 35 10.29 -18.29 5.26
CA GLU A 35 11.42 -18.42 6.19
C GLU A 35 11.97 -17.05 6.57
N MET A 36 12.06 -16.14 5.58
CA MET A 36 12.45 -14.75 5.85
C MET A 36 11.44 -14.05 6.76
N VAL A 37 10.13 -14.20 6.50
CA VAL A 37 9.07 -13.65 7.35
C VAL A 37 9.15 -14.22 8.76
N ARG A 38 9.29 -15.55 8.90
CA ARG A 38 9.42 -16.21 10.22
C ARG A 38 10.62 -15.66 11.00
N ARG A 39 11.79 -15.54 10.35
CA ARG A 39 12.99 -14.99 10.99
C ARG A 39 12.75 -13.55 11.44
N SER A 40 12.19 -12.70 10.58
CA SER A 40 11.87 -11.32 10.95
C SER A 40 10.86 -11.23 12.11
N LEU A 41 9.84 -12.08 12.15
CA LEU A 41 8.90 -12.14 13.28
C LEU A 41 9.59 -12.57 14.58
N LEU A 42 10.48 -13.57 14.52
CA LEU A 42 11.25 -14.04 15.70
C LEU A 42 12.20 -12.96 16.25
N GLU A 43 12.79 -12.16 15.37
CA GLU A 43 13.68 -11.05 15.73
C GLU A 43 12.92 -9.83 16.28
N MET A 44 11.75 -9.53 15.73
CA MET A 44 10.98 -8.32 16.07
C MET A 44 10.01 -8.50 17.23
N LEU A 45 9.40 -9.67 17.39
CA LEU A 45 8.37 -9.89 18.41
C LEU A 45 9.00 -10.20 19.78
N PRO A 46 8.60 -9.49 20.84
CA PRO A 46 9.07 -9.77 22.20
C PRO A 46 8.59 -11.15 22.68
N GLU A 47 9.28 -11.74 23.67
CA GLU A 47 8.96 -13.06 24.24
C GLU A 47 7.50 -13.19 24.69
N ASP A 48 6.92 -12.11 25.23
CA ASP A 48 5.55 -12.06 25.73
C ASP A 48 4.51 -11.62 24.67
N ALA A 49 4.87 -11.58 23.38
CA ALA A 49 3.97 -11.13 22.31
C ALA A 49 2.63 -11.88 22.26
N HIS A 50 2.64 -13.18 22.53
CA HIS A 50 1.46 -14.05 22.56
C HIS A 50 0.46 -13.66 23.66
N LEU A 51 0.96 -13.27 24.85
CA LEU A 51 0.12 -12.77 25.95
C LEU A 51 -0.52 -11.43 25.59
N ARG A 52 0.23 -10.56 24.92
CA ARG A 52 -0.25 -9.23 24.51
C ARG A 52 -1.27 -9.30 23.38
N ALA A 53 -1.09 -10.24 22.46
CA ALA A 53 -1.95 -10.43 21.29
C ALA A 53 -3.24 -11.20 21.63
N THR A 54 -3.20 -12.11 22.61
CA THR A 54 -4.36 -12.91 23.01
C THR A 54 -5.55 -12.02 23.38
N GLY A 55 -6.72 -12.32 22.78
CA GLY A 55 -7.96 -11.58 22.95
C GLY A 55 -8.01 -10.21 22.27
N LYS A 56 -6.92 -9.76 21.61
CA LYS A 56 -6.84 -8.47 20.91
C LYS A 56 -6.56 -8.62 19.42
N LEU A 57 -5.78 -9.62 19.04
CA LEU A 57 -5.50 -10.00 17.66
C LEU A 57 -6.39 -11.20 17.30
N CYS A 58 -7.00 -11.15 16.12
CA CYS A 58 -7.73 -12.26 15.54
C CYS A 58 -7.14 -12.54 14.15
N VAL A 59 -6.68 -13.77 13.92
CA VAL A 59 -6.03 -14.17 12.67
C VAL A 59 -6.93 -15.16 11.93
N SER A 60 -7.22 -14.86 10.67
CA SER A 60 -8.01 -15.71 9.78
C SER A 60 -7.13 -16.75 9.12
N LEU A 61 -7.52 -18.02 9.20
CA LEU A 61 -6.86 -19.15 8.56
C LEU A 61 -7.86 -19.90 7.68
N THR A 62 -7.41 -20.38 6.53
CA THR A 62 -8.20 -21.29 5.70
C THR A 62 -7.68 -22.71 5.90
N ARG A 63 -8.51 -23.62 6.43
CA ARG A 63 -8.14 -25.01 6.65
C ARG A 63 -8.05 -25.74 5.30
N LEU A 64 -6.91 -26.38 5.03
CA LEU A 64 -6.66 -27.00 3.72
C LEU A 64 -7.61 -28.17 3.43
N ALA A 65 -7.99 -28.93 4.46
CA ALA A 65 -8.74 -30.17 4.30
C ALA A 65 -10.15 -29.98 3.71
N ASP A 66 -10.82 -28.88 4.05
CA ASP A 66 -12.22 -28.62 3.69
C ASP A 66 -12.49 -27.16 3.25
N GLY A 67 -11.46 -26.31 3.21
CA GLY A 67 -11.60 -24.89 2.88
C GLY A 67 -12.27 -24.04 3.97
N GLY A 68 -12.56 -24.63 5.14
CA GLY A 68 -13.25 -23.93 6.22
C GLY A 68 -12.40 -22.82 6.84
N ASN A 69 -13.04 -21.70 7.21
CA ASN A 69 -12.37 -20.62 7.92
C ASN A 69 -12.22 -20.94 9.41
N VAL A 70 -11.07 -20.58 9.99
CA VAL A 70 -10.81 -20.64 11.43
C VAL A 70 -10.25 -19.29 11.87
N LEU A 71 -10.88 -18.69 12.88
CA LEU A 71 -10.40 -17.47 13.51
C LEU A 71 -9.67 -17.80 14.80
N VAL A 72 -8.36 -17.51 14.85
CA VAL A 72 -7.51 -17.76 16.02
C VAL A 72 -7.23 -16.45 16.74
N SER A 73 -7.60 -16.38 18.02
CA SER A 73 -7.42 -15.18 18.86
C SER A 73 -6.76 -15.45 20.21
N LYS A 74 -6.38 -16.69 20.49
CA LYS A 74 -5.66 -17.10 21.70
C LYS A 74 -4.38 -17.80 21.31
N PHE A 75 -3.31 -17.50 22.03
CA PHE A 75 -1.97 -18.00 21.77
C PHE A 75 -1.30 -18.35 23.10
N ASP A 76 -0.89 -19.60 23.29
CA ASP A 76 -0.27 -20.08 24.52
C ASP A 76 1.23 -19.77 24.56
N THR A 77 1.89 -19.67 23.39
CA THR A 77 3.33 -19.34 23.28
C THR A 77 3.62 -18.37 22.15
N ARG A 78 4.80 -17.73 22.18
CA ARG A 78 5.25 -16.84 21.09
C ARG A 78 5.41 -17.60 19.78
N GLU A 79 5.93 -18.81 19.86
CA GLU A 79 6.13 -19.70 18.74
C GLU A 79 4.79 -20.10 18.12
N GLU A 80 3.76 -20.31 18.93
CA GLU A 80 2.40 -20.54 18.46
C GLU A 80 1.83 -19.33 17.72
N LEU A 81 1.94 -18.12 18.29
CA LEU A 81 1.55 -16.89 17.61
C LEU A 81 2.23 -16.75 16.24
N ILE A 82 3.54 -16.95 16.19
CA ILE A 82 4.29 -16.89 14.92
C ILE A 82 3.84 -17.99 13.97
N GLN A 83 3.58 -19.20 14.45
CA GLN A 83 3.11 -20.30 13.61
C GLN A 83 1.76 -19.97 12.96
N VAL A 84 0.82 -19.40 13.72
CA VAL A 84 -0.47 -18.95 13.21
C VAL A 84 -0.30 -17.85 12.16
N LEU A 85 0.57 -16.86 12.40
CA LEU A 85 0.87 -15.82 11.42
C LEU A 85 1.48 -16.38 10.12
N ILE A 86 2.34 -17.40 10.23
CA ILE A 86 2.94 -18.07 9.07
C ILE A 86 1.89 -18.87 8.28
N CYS A 87 0.97 -19.55 8.96
CA CYS A 87 -0.18 -20.19 8.31
C CYS A 87 -1.03 -19.17 7.56
N SER A 88 -1.31 -18.03 8.19
CA SER A 88 -2.17 -16.97 7.64
C SER A 88 -1.58 -16.29 6.41
N CYS A 89 -0.26 -16.32 6.20
CA CYS A 89 0.39 -15.68 5.05
C CYS A 89 0.91 -16.70 4.01
N PHE A 90 0.62 -17.99 4.17
CA PHE A 90 0.95 -18.99 3.16
C PHE A 90 -0.07 -18.95 2.02
N PHE A 91 0.23 -18.18 0.98
CA PHE A 91 -0.53 -18.23 -0.26
C PHE A 91 -0.01 -19.40 -1.13
N PRO A 92 -0.83 -20.41 -1.46
CA PRO A 92 -0.38 -21.60 -2.21
C PRO A 92 0.28 -21.24 -3.53
N VAL A 93 1.27 -22.03 -3.95
CA VAL A 93 2.11 -21.83 -5.17
C VAL A 93 3.05 -20.62 -5.05
N TYR A 94 2.58 -19.51 -4.49
CA TYR A 94 3.37 -18.30 -4.27
C TYR A 94 4.42 -18.48 -3.16
N CYS A 95 4.01 -19.01 -2.01
CA CYS A 95 4.90 -19.29 -0.87
C CYS A 95 5.53 -20.69 -0.91
N GLY A 96 5.20 -21.50 -1.93
CA GLY A 96 5.61 -22.90 -2.08
C GLY A 96 4.44 -23.88 -2.16
N PHE A 97 4.74 -25.17 -2.10
CA PHE A 97 3.76 -26.26 -2.27
C PHE A 97 3.41 -27.00 -0.98
N ILE A 98 4.21 -26.84 0.08
CA ILE A 98 4.00 -27.52 1.35
C ILE A 98 3.45 -26.50 2.36
N PRO A 99 2.14 -26.55 2.66
CA PRO A 99 1.54 -25.63 3.61
C PRO A 99 2.03 -25.91 5.05
N PRO A 100 2.26 -24.86 5.85
CA PRO A 100 2.58 -25.02 7.27
C PRO A 100 1.42 -25.66 8.03
N SER A 101 1.74 -26.31 9.15
CA SER A 101 0.74 -26.90 10.05
C SER A 101 0.64 -26.16 11.38
N TYR A 102 -0.55 -26.17 11.96
CA TYR A 102 -0.85 -25.65 13.29
C TYR A 102 -1.73 -26.68 14.00
N HIS A 103 -1.32 -27.12 15.19
CA HIS A 103 -1.96 -28.24 15.92
C HIS A 103 -2.22 -29.49 15.05
N GLY A 104 -1.25 -29.86 14.21
CA GLY A 104 -1.32 -31.03 13.33
C GLY A 104 -2.20 -30.87 12.09
N VAL A 105 -2.82 -29.71 11.89
CA VAL A 105 -3.68 -29.42 10.73
C VAL A 105 -2.99 -28.44 9.80
N HIS A 106 -3.09 -28.66 8.48
CA HIS A 106 -2.51 -27.76 7.48
C HIS A 106 -3.46 -26.60 7.15
N TYR A 107 -2.88 -25.40 7.06
CA TYR A 107 -3.60 -24.17 6.77
C TYR A 107 -2.93 -23.39 5.64
N VAL A 108 -3.74 -22.59 4.97
CA VAL A 108 -3.34 -21.64 3.94
C VAL A 108 -3.89 -20.26 4.28
N ASP A 109 -3.54 -19.27 3.46
CA ASP A 109 -3.87 -17.86 3.66
C ASP A 109 -5.36 -17.63 3.99
N GLY A 110 -5.60 -16.81 5.02
CA GLY A 110 -6.94 -16.48 5.49
C GLY A 110 -7.80 -15.80 4.44
N ALA A 111 -7.19 -15.07 3.50
CA ALA A 111 -7.88 -14.39 2.43
C ALA A 111 -8.68 -15.32 1.51
N LEU A 112 -8.31 -16.61 1.45
CA LEU A 112 -8.98 -17.61 0.62
C LEU A 112 -10.36 -18.03 1.16
N SER A 113 -10.67 -17.75 2.43
CA SER A 113 -11.98 -18.06 3.03
C SER A 113 -12.63 -16.85 3.73
N ASN A 114 -11.84 -15.97 4.35
CA ASN A 114 -12.31 -14.76 5.02
C ASN A 114 -11.17 -13.74 5.14
N ASN A 115 -11.10 -12.81 4.18
CA ASN A 115 -10.04 -11.83 4.02
C ASN A 115 -10.24 -10.61 4.94
N MET A 116 -11.50 -10.19 5.13
CA MET A 116 -11.85 -9.16 6.09
C MET A 116 -12.86 -9.72 7.11
N PRO A 117 -12.38 -10.36 8.19
CA PRO A 117 -13.27 -10.84 9.24
C PRO A 117 -13.96 -9.65 9.89
N MET A 118 -15.24 -9.48 9.56
CA MET A 118 -16.04 -8.40 10.14
C MET A 118 -16.45 -8.77 11.57
N PHE A 119 -16.24 -7.85 12.50
CA PHE A 119 -16.78 -7.94 13.85
C PHE A 119 -18.09 -7.15 13.90
N GLU A 120 -19.11 -7.68 14.58
CA GLU A 120 -20.47 -7.11 14.68
C GLU A 120 -20.54 -5.74 15.40
N HIS A 121 -19.40 -5.15 15.78
CA HIS A 121 -19.35 -3.88 16.47
C HIS A 121 -19.41 -2.69 15.50
N ARG A 122 -20.30 -1.74 15.82
CA ARG A 122 -20.59 -0.53 15.02
C ARG A 122 -19.40 0.42 14.82
N ASN A 123 -18.30 0.24 15.56
CA ASN A 123 -17.13 1.13 15.55
C ASN A 123 -15.88 0.48 14.90
N THR A 124 -16.07 -0.57 14.10
CA THR A 124 -14.97 -1.24 13.41
C THR A 124 -14.50 -0.39 12.23
N ILE A 125 -13.20 -0.06 12.17
CA ILE A 125 -12.58 0.60 11.02
C ILE A 125 -11.98 -0.47 10.13
N THR A 126 -12.37 -0.46 8.85
CA THR A 126 -11.90 -1.40 7.83
C THR A 126 -10.77 -0.81 7.00
N MET A 127 -9.79 -1.63 6.64
CA MET A 127 -8.66 -1.20 5.81
C MET A 127 -8.42 -2.21 4.71
N ALA A 128 -8.26 -1.75 3.47
CA ALA A 128 -7.95 -2.60 2.33
C ALA A 128 -6.91 -1.95 1.41
N PRO A 129 -5.99 -2.74 0.83
CA PRO A 129 -5.00 -2.22 -0.11
C PRO A 129 -5.60 -1.98 -1.51
N PHE A 130 -6.89 -2.25 -1.73
CA PHE A 130 -7.59 -2.09 -3.00
C PHE A 130 -8.70 -1.05 -2.86
N SER A 131 -8.94 -0.28 -3.93
CA SER A 131 -10.08 0.64 -3.97
C SER A 131 -11.41 -0.13 -3.90
N GLY A 132 -12.33 0.31 -3.05
CA GLY A 132 -13.56 -0.40 -2.70
C GLY A 132 -14.32 0.32 -1.59
N GLU A 133 -15.13 -0.44 -0.86
CA GLU A 133 -16.01 0.08 0.20
C GLU A 133 -15.37 0.10 1.61
N SER A 134 -14.06 -0.14 1.72
CA SER A 134 -13.37 -0.08 3.02
C SER A 134 -13.14 1.37 3.48
N ASP A 135 -13.19 1.60 4.79
CA ASP A 135 -13.05 2.93 5.41
C ASP A 135 -11.73 3.62 5.01
N ILE A 136 -10.64 2.85 5.01
CA ILE A 136 -9.32 3.30 4.57
C ILE A 136 -8.88 2.41 3.41
N CYS A 137 -8.93 2.98 2.21
CA CYS A 137 -8.44 2.34 1.00
C CYS A 137 -8.10 3.40 -0.07
N PRO A 138 -7.35 3.02 -1.12
CA PRO A 138 -7.09 3.93 -2.23
C PRO A 138 -8.39 4.44 -2.86
N ARG A 139 -8.52 5.75 -3.04
CA ARG A 139 -9.68 6.34 -3.73
C ARG A 139 -9.39 6.52 -5.23
N GLU A 140 -10.08 5.75 -6.06
CA GLU A 140 -10.08 5.97 -7.52
C GLU A 140 -11.15 7.00 -7.91
N GLY A 141 -11.07 7.54 -9.12
CA GLY A 141 -12.02 8.54 -9.63
C GLY A 141 -13.49 8.08 -9.55
N THR A 142 -14.41 9.04 -9.66
CA THR A 142 -15.83 8.93 -9.26
C THR A 142 -16.70 7.92 -10.04
N PHE A 143 -16.15 7.11 -10.95
CA PHE A 143 -16.92 6.24 -11.85
C PHE A 143 -16.37 4.82 -11.93
N ASN A 144 -16.81 3.96 -10.99
CA ASN A 144 -16.67 2.50 -11.08
C ASN A 144 -18.05 1.87 -10.83
N PHE A 145 -18.64 1.24 -11.84
CA PHE A 145 -19.97 0.62 -11.76
C PHE A 145 -19.94 -0.82 -11.24
N PHE A 146 -18.81 -1.50 -11.37
CA PHE A 146 -18.69 -2.93 -11.07
C PHE A 146 -17.79 -3.14 -9.86
N GLU A 147 -18.32 -3.86 -8.90
CA GLU A 147 -17.64 -4.24 -7.68
C GLU A 147 -17.62 -5.77 -7.59
N ALA A 148 -16.45 -6.32 -7.31
CA ALA A 148 -16.29 -7.72 -6.96
C ALA A 148 -16.10 -7.82 -5.46
N SER A 149 -16.98 -8.58 -4.79
CA SER A 149 -16.78 -8.94 -3.39
C SER A 149 -16.21 -10.36 -3.31
N TYR A 150 -15.08 -10.53 -2.63
CA TYR A 150 -14.49 -11.83 -2.38
C TYR A 150 -14.01 -11.92 -0.93
N SER A 151 -14.41 -13.00 -0.23
CA SER A 151 -14.02 -13.26 1.17
C SER A 151 -14.19 -12.04 2.08
N ASN A 152 -15.34 -11.36 1.97
CA ASN A 152 -15.71 -10.14 2.70
C ASN A 152 -14.90 -8.87 2.36
N VAL A 153 -14.08 -8.87 1.31
CA VAL A 153 -13.43 -7.65 0.81
C VAL A 153 -14.09 -7.18 -0.48
N SER A 154 -14.43 -5.89 -0.51
CA SER A 154 -14.90 -5.15 -1.67
C SER A 154 -13.71 -4.70 -2.54
N ILE A 155 -13.74 -5.04 -3.82
CA ILE A 155 -12.73 -4.61 -4.81
C ILE A 155 -13.45 -4.06 -6.04
N GLN A 156 -13.27 -2.77 -6.30
CA GLN A 156 -13.79 -2.15 -7.53
C GLN A 156 -13.05 -2.69 -8.77
N VAL A 157 -13.79 -2.93 -9.85
CA VAL A 157 -13.21 -3.39 -11.12
C VAL A 157 -12.68 -2.18 -11.88
N ASN A 158 -11.40 -1.86 -11.65
CA ASN A 158 -10.70 -0.77 -12.33
C ASN A 158 -9.23 -1.11 -12.59
N THR A 159 -8.61 -0.34 -13.48
CA THR A 159 -7.20 -0.51 -13.88
C THR A 159 -6.23 -0.32 -12.71
N GLY A 160 -6.55 0.57 -11.77
CA GLY A 160 -5.77 0.76 -10.54
C GLY A 160 -5.73 -0.51 -9.68
N ASN A 161 -6.86 -1.18 -9.49
CA ASN A 161 -6.94 -2.43 -8.74
C ASN A 161 -6.32 -3.61 -9.48
N VAL A 162 -6.43 -3.69 -10.81
CA VAL A 162 -5.65 -4.67 -11.59
C VAL A 162 -4.15 -4.48 -11.34
N TYR A 163 -3.66 -3.24 -11.40
CA TYR A 163 -2.28 -2.93 -11.11
C TYR A 163 -1.88 -3.31 -9.66
N ARG A 164 -2.73 -3.02 -8.67
CA ARG A 164 -2.50 -3.36 -7.25
C ARG A 164 -2.48 -4.87 -7.02
N VAL A 165 -3.40 -5.62 -7.64
CA VAL A 165 -3.42 -7.10 -7.56
C VAL A 165 -2.12 -7.64 -8.15
N CYS A 166 -1.72 -7.17 -9.32
CA CYS A 166 -0.47 -7.58 -9.95
C CYS A 166 0.76 -7.28 -9.09
N THR A 167 0.85 -6.07 -8.53
CA THR A 167 1.99 -5.67 -7.68
C THR A 167 1.97 -6.29 -6.29
N SER A 168 0.83 -6.83 -5.84
CA SER A 168 0.74 -7.61 -4.59
C SER A 168 1.41 -8.98 -4.71
N PHE A 169 1.33 -9.62 -5.88
CA PHE A 169 2.02 -10.88 -6.16
C PHE A 169 3.43 -10.68 -6.72
N LEU A 170 3.73 -9.51 -7.28
CA LEU A 170 5.04 -9.22 -7.86
C LEU A 170 5.62 -7.95 -7.28
N PRO A 171 6.63 -8.03 -6.39
CA PRO A 171 7.17 -6.86 -5.74
C PRO A 171 7.68 -5.86 -6.79
N PRO A 172 7.11 -4.64 -6.84
CA PRO A 172 7.53 -3.62 -7.79
C PRO A 172 8.87 -3.02 -7.37
N SER A 173 9.32 -1.97 -8.06
CA SER A 173 10.56 -1.29 -7.67
C SER A 173 10.45 -0.71 -6.26
N LEU A 174 11.59 -0.48 -5.60
CA LEU A 174 11.59 0.06 -4.24
C LEU A 174 11.00 1.48 -4.20
N GLU A 175 11.13 2.21 -5.30
CA GLU A 175 10.55 3.53 -5.50
C GLU A 175 9.01 3.44 -5.56
N THR A 176 8.46 2.49 -6.33
CA THR A 176 7.02 2.21 -6.34
C THR A 176 6.51 1.73 -4.97
N LEU A 177 7.27 0.90 -4.26
CA LEU A 177 6.90 0.50 -2.89
C LEU A 177 6.86 1.69 -1.93
N ALA A 178 7.78 2.65 -2.08
CA ALA A 178 7.76 3.89 -1.30
C ALA A 178 6.53 4.74 -1.61
N GLU A 179 6.11 4.81 -2.89
CA GLU A 179 4.87 5.48 -3.30
C GLU A 179 3.64 4.78 -2.71
N ILE A 180 3.58 3.44 -2.74
CA ILE A 180 2.48 2.67 -2.13
C ILE A 180 2.40 2.95 -0.62
N CYS A 181 3.54 2.92 0.07
CA CYS A 181 3.61 3.24 1.51
C CYS A 181 3.11 4.66 1.80
N HIS A 182 3.52 5.64 0.98
CA HIS A 182 3.06 7.01 1.09
C HIS A 182 1.55 7.14 0.86
N ASN A 183 1.02 6.49 -0.17
CA ASN A 183 -0.41 6.54 -0.49
C ASN A 183 -1.24 5.97 0.66
N GLY A 184 -0.87 4.82 1.22
CA GLY A 184 -1.57 4.25 2.38
C GLY A 184 -1.54 5.16 3.61
N TYR A 185 -0.44 5.89 3.83
CA TYR A 185 -0.39 6.92 4.87
C TYR A 185 -1.36 8.08 4.60
N MET A 186 -1.44 8.53 3.35
CA MET A 186 -2.34 9.61 2.94
C MET A 186 -3.80 9.18 3.01
N ASP A 187 -4.13 7.94 2.66
CA ASP A 187 -5.49 7.38 2.77
C ASP A 187 -5.94 7.35 4.24
N ALA A 188 -5.08 6.88 5.15
CA ALA A 188 -5.35 6.88 6.59
C ALA A 188 -5.49 8.32 7.14
N LEU A 189 -4.60 9.24 6.73
CA LEU A 189 -4.69 10.65 7.12
C LEU A 189 -5.97 11.31 6.61
N GLY A 190 -6.38 11.01 5.38
CA GLY A 190 -7.63 11.48 4.78
C GLY A 190 -8.83 11.04 5.60
N PHE A 191 -8.92 9.74 5.90
CA PHE A 191 -9.96 9.19 6.76
C PHE A 191 -10.03 9.87 8.14
N LEU A 192 -8.88 10.05 8.82
CA LEU A 192 -8.84 10.71 10.12
C LEU A 192 -9.31 12.16 10.06
N LYS A 193 -9.00 12.89 8.99
CA LYS A 193 -9.47 14.27 8.75
C LYS A 193 -10.97 14.32 8.48
N GLU A 194 -11.48 13.46 7.60
CA GLU A 194 -12.90 13.40 7.23
C GLU A 194 -13.80 13.06 8.42
N ARG A 195 -13.29 12.27 9.36
CA ARG A 195 -14.01 11.84 10.58
C ARG A 195 -13.75 12.72 11.81
N ASP A 196 -12.98 13.80 11.64
CA ASP A 196 -12.59 14.70 12.74
C ASP A 196 -11.93 13.98 13.94
N LEU A 197 -11.10 12.96 13.63
CA LEU A 197 -10.42 12.12 14.63
C LEU A 197 -9.00 12.63 14.97
N LEU A 198 -8.57 13.74 14.38
CA LEU A 198 -7.30 14.37 14.70
C LEU A 198 -7.45 15.27 15.93
N SER A 199 -6.71 14.96 17.00
CA SER A 199 -6.61 15.85 18.16
C SER A 199 -6.10 17.23 17.76
N GLU A 200 -6.60 18.30 18.40
CA GLU A 200 -6.16 19.69 18.21
C GLU A 200 -4.63 19.90 18.28
N LYS A 201 -3.89 18.99 18.94
CA LYS A 201 -2.41 19.01 18.98
C LYS A 201 -1.74 18.71 17.63
N TYR A 202 -2.43 18.12 16.66
CA TYR A 202 -1.92 17.85 15.31
C TYR A 202 -2.34 18.92 14.27
N SER A 203 -3.16 19.89 14.66
CA SER A 203 -3.67 20.94 13.77
C SER A 203 -2.61 21.98 13.35
N ILE A 204 -1.39 21.96 13.92
CA ILE A 204 -0.38 23.02 13.73
C ILE A 204 0.71 22.69 12.69
N VAL A 205 0.73 21.50 12.06
CA VAL A 205 1.75 21.19 11.03
C VAL A 205 1.20 21.27 9.59
N SER A 206 -0.12 21.38 9.40
CA SER A 206 -0.75 21.23 8.07
C SER A 206 -1.29 22.54 7.45
N VAL A 207 -1.32 23.67 8.16
CA VAL A 207 -2.08 24.86 7.70
C VAL A 207 -1.21 25.99 7.14
N ALA A 208 0.11 25.95 7.27
CA ALA A 208 0.97 27.07 6.84
C ALA A 208 1.60 26.97 5.44
N SER A 209 1.38 25.90 4.65
CA SER A 209 2.09 25.71 3.36
C SER A 209 1.18 25.71 2.12
N TRP A 210 0.07 26.44 2.17
CA TRP A 210 -0.77 26.70 1.00
C TRP A 210 -0.97 28.19 0.79
N LYS A 211 0.13 28.96 0.70
CA LYS A 211 0.16 30.23 -0.04
C LYS A 211 1.53 30.41 -0.66
N ASP A 212 1.49 30.52 -1.99
CA ASP A 212 2.36 31.23 -2.93
C ASP A 212 3.89 31.19 -2.74
N GLY A 213 4.60 31.07 -3.87
CA GLY A 213 6.02 30.78 -3.92
C GLY A 213 6.88 31.73 -3.09
N THR A 214 7.62 31.20 -2.11
CA THR A 214 8.91 31.73 -1.65
C THR A 214 9.61 30.72 -0.73
N LYS A 215 10.95 30.80 -0.71
CA LYS A 215 11.93 29.85 -0.15
C LYS A 215 11.66 29.38 1.30
N PRO A 216 11.98 28.12 1.66
CA PRO A 216 11.96 27.69 3.05
C PRO A 216 13.23 28.13 3.81
N PRO A 217 13.09 28.45 5.11
CA PRO A 217 14.19 28.83 5.99
C PRO A 217 14.83 27.61 6.64
N CYS A 218 16.16 27.60 6.72
CA CYS A 218 16.87 26.89 7.78
C CYS A 218 17.80 27.91 8.43
N TRP A 219 17.46 28.33 9.64
CA TRP A 219 18.38 28.98 10.57
C TRP A 219 18.66 27.98 11.68
N GLU A 220 19.93 27.83 12.06
CA GLU A 220 20.30 27.77 13.47
C GLU A 220 21.54 28.66 13.71
N PRO A 221 21.64 29.35 14.86
CA PRO A 221 22.70 30.29 15.17
C PRO A 221 23.84 29.66 16.02
N GLY A 222 25.06 30.17 15.83
CA GLY A 222 26.21 29.91 16.72
C GLY A 222 27.55 30.14 16.02
N GLU A 223 28.10 31.35 16.16
CA GLU A 223 29.41 31.77 15.64
C GLU A 223 30.57 31.13 16.41
N GLU A 224 31.63 30.66 15.73
CA GLU A 224 32.98 31.25 15.83
C GLU A 224 34.01 30.64 14.84
N GLN A 225 34.65 31.56 14.11
CA GLN A 225 36.03 31.56 13.60
C GLN A 225 36.48 30.60 12.47
N ALA A 226 36.19 31.05 11.24
CA ALA A 226 37.20 31.56 10.30
C ALA A 226 38.63 30.99 10.34
N ALA A 227 38.84 29.77 9.83
CA ALA A 227 40.16 29.35 9.29
C ALA A 227 40.09 28.20 8.26
N GLY A 228 38.90 27.70 7.91
CA GLY A 228 38.74 26.50 7.06
C GLY A 228 38.31 26.75 5.61
N GLU A 229 37.86 27.97 5.28
CA GLU A 229 37.11 28.23 4.02
C GLU A 229 37.97 28.18 2.75
N GLU A 230 39.29 28.37 2.85
CA GLU A 230 40.15 28.34 1.67
C GLU A 230 40.62 26.92 1.29
N ARG A 231 40.61 25.98 2.24
CA ARG A 231 40.94 24.57 1.98
C ARG A 231 39.74 23.79 1.43
N LEU A 232 38.52 24.21 1.77
CA LEU A 232 37.28 23.61 1.27
C LEU A 232 36.96 24.07 -0.17
N ARG A 233 37.28 25.31 -0.54
CA ARG A 233 37.11 25.83 -1.91
C ARG A 233 37.93 25.07 -2.95
N ARG A 234 39.10 24.53 -2.61
CA ARG A 234 39.90 23.70 -3.53
C ARG A 234 39.47 22.23 -3.60
N LYS A 235 38.66 21.73 -2.65
CA LYS A 235 38.10 20.37 -2.70
C LYS A 235 36.69 20.30 -3.31
N LEU A 236 36.00 21.44 -3.47
CA LEU A 236 34.71 21.53 -4.18
C LEU A 236 34.84 21.92 -5.66
N GLN A 237 36.05 21.90 -6.20
CA GLN A 237 36.31 22.12 -7.63
C GLN A 237 36.70 20.81 -8.34
N CYS A 238 36.13 19.69 -7.90
CA CYS A 238 36.02 18.43 -8.61
C CYS A 238 34.75 17.71 -8.13
N ASP A 239 33.66 17.96 -8.85
CA ASP A 239 32.46 17.12 -9.05
C ASP A 239 31.19 17.97 -8.95
N GLY A 240 30.85 18.60 -10.07
CA GLY A 240 29.61 19.33 -10.23
C GLY A 240 28.43 18.37 -10.34
N ARG A 241 27.82 17.97 -9.22
CA ARG A 241 26.44 17.46 -9.19
C ARG A 241 25.67 17.97 -7.97
N LYS A 242 24.56 18.66 -8.25
CA LYS A 242 23.54 19.07 -7.28
C LYS A 242 23.02 17.86 -6.48
N PRO A 243 22.61 18.00 -5.21
CA PRO A 243 21.92 16.94 -4.48
C PRO A 243 20.57 16.66 -5.15
N GLN A 244 20.50 15.59 -5.94
CA GLN A 244 19.26 15.12 -6.58
C GLN A 244 18.34 14.53 -5.50
N ILE A 245 17.08 14.94 -5.52
CA ILE A 245 16.02 14.48 -4.62
C ILE A 245 15.50 13.14 -5.19
N TRP A 246 15.81 12.02 -4.51
CA TRP A 246 15.59 10.66 -5.06
C TRP A 246 14.19 10.08 -4.78
N LEU A 247 13.39 10.71 -3.94
CA LEU A 247 11.96 10.44 -3.79
C LEU A 247 11.16 11.58 -4.41
N ASN A 248 10.04 11.27 -5.06
CA ASN A 248 9.11 12.29 -5.55
C ASN A 248 8.80 13.30 -4.41
N HIS A 249 8.92 14.60 -4.67
CA HIS A 249 8.79 15.67 -3.66
C HIS A 249 7.47 15.58 -2.87
N LYS A 250 6.41 15.00 -3.47
CA LYS A 250 5.12 14.73 -2.81
C LYS A 250 5.23 13.73 -1.65
N VAL A 251 6.06 12.69 -1.78
CA VAL A 251 6.25 11.64 -0.76
C VAL A 251 6.95 12.20 0.49
N ASN A 252 7.77 13.24 0.32
CA ASN A 252 8.72 13.70 1.32
C ASN A 252 8.13 14.66 2.38
N ASN A 253 6.89 15.13 2.26
CA ASN A 253 6.39 16.13 3.22
C ASN A 253 5.60 15.50 4.38
N ASN A 254 4.77 14.48 4.13
CA ASN A 254 3.79 14.04 5.13
C ASN A 254 4.19 12.83 5.99
N LEU A 255 5.16 12.01 5.58
CA LEU A 255 5.57 10.81 6.32
C LEU A 255 6.39 11.15 7.60
N PRO A 256 6.38 10.29 8.63
CA PRO A 256 7.32 10.35 9.74
C PRO A 256 8.79 10.29 9.27
N SER A 257 9.68 11.04 9.93
CA SER A 257 11.09 11.20 9.52
C SER A 257 11.88 9.88 9.52
N ASN A 258 11.61 8.99 10.47
CA ASN A 258 12.20 7.65 10.55
C ASN A 258 11.81 6.79 9.33
N ILE A 259 10.54 6.81 8.91
CA ILE A 259 10.07 6.06 7.73
C ILE A 259 10.67 6.65 6.45
N LYS A 260 10.67 7.99 6.33
CA LYS A 260 11.31 8.68 5.20
C LYS A 260 12.76 8.24 5.03
N LYS A 261 13.53 8.20 6.13
CA LYS A 261 14.93 7.77 6.11
C LYS A 261 15.08 6.35 5.57
N VAL A 262 14.28 5.40 6.05
CA VAL A 262 14.30 4.00 5.59
C VAL A 262 13.98 3.89 4.10
N LEU A 263 12.95 4.61 3.64
CA LEU A 263 12.57 4.63 2.22
C LEU A 263 13.65 5.26 1.33
N CYS A 264 14.21 6.40 1.75
CA CYS A 264 15.33 7.08 1.07
C CYS A 264 16.55 6.17 0.91
N GLU A 265 16.97 5.52 2.00
CA GLU A 265 18.14 4.65 2.00
C GLU A 265 17.93 3.43 1.11
N ALA A 266 16.72 2.83 1.16
CA ALA A 266 16.37 1.70 0.33
C ALA A 266 16.42 2.04 -1.17
N CYS A 267 15.88 3.19 -1.58
CA CYS A 267 15.90 3.66 -2.97
C CYS A 267 17.33 4.03 -3.42
N ARG A 268 18.11 4.70 -2.56
CA ARG A 268 19.49 5.11 -2.86
C ARG A 268 20.41 3.92 -3.14
N TYR A 269 20.29 2.83 -2.39
CA TYR A 269 21.07 1.62 -2.59
C TYR A 269 20.82 0.98 -3.97
N ASN A 270 19.56 1.00 -4.42
CA ASN A 270 19.13 0.46 -5.70
C ASN A 270 19.75 1.24 -6.87
N HIS A 271 19.82 2.57 -6.76
CA HIS A 271 20.42 3.43 -7.80
C HIS A 271 21.95 3.33 -7.89
N HIS A 272 22.67 3.20 -6.77
CA HIS A 272 24.14 3.11 -6.78
C HIS A 272 24.67 1.78 -7.34
N ASN A 273 23.95 0.68 -7.12
CA ASN A 273 24.30 -0.62 -7.71
C ASN A 273 23.65 -0.84 -9.09
N GLY A 274 22.75 0.06 -9.50
CA GLY A 274 21.95 -0.03 -10.71
C GLY A 274 22.66 0.39 -12.01
N SER A 275 23.93 0.77 -11.99
CA SER A 275 24.70 1.02 -13.23
C SER A 275 25.36 -0.24 -13.81
N GLN A 276 25.25 -1.40 -13.15
CA GLN A 276 25.88 -2.65 -13.61
C GLN A 276 24.91 -3.83 -13.82
N TRP A 277 23.65 -3.68 -13.42
CA TRP A 277 22.61 -4.69 -13.70
C TRP A 277 21.65 -4.08 -14.71
N THR A 278 21.87 -4.42 -15.97
CA THR A 278 21.01 -4.04 -17.10
C THR A 278 19.55 -4.23 -16.72
N HIS A 279 18.70 -3.28 -17.14
CA HIS A 279 17.25 -3.45 -17.24
C HIS A 279 16.95 -4.90 -17.57
N SER A 280 16.49 -5.65 -16.56
CA SER A 280 16.19 -7.05 -16.73
C SER A 280 15.04 -7.11 -17.72
N LEU A 281 15.35 -7.39 -18.98
CA LEU A 281 14.39 -7.63 -20.05
C LEU A 281 13.49 -8.85 -19.75
N THR A 282 13.57 -9.40 -18.54
CA THR A 282 12.81 -10.52 -18.00
C THR A 282 12.04 -10.17 -16.71
N ASP A 283 11.78 -8.88 -16.43
CA ASP A 283 10.83 -8.44 -15.39
C ASP A 283 9.43 -9.03 -15.65
N PHE A 284 9.20 -10.26 -15.17
CA PHE A 284 7.95 -11.01 -15.17
C PHE A 284 7.11 -10.87 -16.44
N LEU A 285 7.74 -10.99 -17.62
CA LEU A 285 7.11 -10.74 -18.92
C LEU A 285 5.74 -11.41 -19.10
N PRO A 286 5.53 -12.70 -18.72
CA PRO A 286 4.23 -13.35 -18.83
C PRO A 286 3.16 -12.69 -17.95
N ILE A 287 3.52 -12.28 -16.73
CA ILE A 287 2.57 -11.68 -15.80
C ILE A 287 2.31 -10.22 -16.17
N ARG A 288 3.32 -9.46 -16.62
CA ARG A 288 3.10 -8.15 -17.23
C ARG A 288 2.18 -8.26 -18.44
N VAL A 289 2.36 -9.26 -19.29
CA VAL A 289 1.44 -9.54 -20.40
C VAL A 289 0.04 -9.83 -19.89
N ILE A 290 -0.15 -10.67 -18.86
CA ILE A 290 -1.47 -10.92 -18.25
C ILE A 290 -2.07 -9.64 -17.67
N CYS A 291 -1.30 -8.84 -16.94
CA CYS A 291 -1.79 -7.58 -16.37
C CYS A 291 -2.17 -6.57 -17.47
N TYR A 292 -1.36 -6.49 -18.54
CA TYR A 292 -1.66 -5.64 -19.69
C TYR A 292 -2.87 -6.15 -20.48
N THR A 293 -3.03 -7.46 -20.67
CA THR A 293 -4.21 -8.02 -21.34
C THR A 293 -5.46 -7.80 -20.51
N LEU A 294 -5.43 -8.02 -19.19
CA LEU A 294 -6.54 -7.71 -18.29
C LEU A 294 -6.89 -6.21 -18.31
N THR A 295 -5.89 -5.34 -18.29
CA THR A 295 -6.09 -3.88 -18.38
C THR A 295 -6.71 -3.50 -19.73
N LEU A 296 -6.23 -4.10 -20.82
CA LEU A 296 -6.73 -3.86 -22.18
C LEU A 296 -8.14 -4.41 -22.39
N LEU A 297 -8.53 -5.48 -21.68
CA LEU A 297 -9.90 -5.99 -21.67
C LEU A 297 -10.86 -5.09 -20.88
N LEU A 298 -10.38 -4.40 -19.84
CA LEU A 298 -11.19 -3.49 -19.03
C LEU A 298 -11.38 -2.10 -19.66
N LEU A 299 -10.41 -1.63 -20.45
CA LEU A 299 -10.45 -0.28 -21.04
C LEU A 299 -11.70 0.00 -21.91
N PRO A 300 -12.14 -0.91 -22.81
CA PRO A 300 -13.34 -0.71 -23.61
C PRO A 300 -14.60 -0.63 -22.74
N ILE A 301 -14.68 -1.47 -21.69
CA ILE A 301 -15.80 -1.49 -20.75
C ILE A 301 -15.89 -0.14 -20.03
N GLN A 302 -14.76 0.36 -19.52
CA GLN A 302 -14.71 1.67 -18.87
C GLN A 302 -15.12 2.81 -19.82
N LEU A 303 -14.64 2.79 -21.07
CA LEU A 303 -15.02 3.78 -22.07
C LEU A 303 -16.52 3.74 -22.39
N SER A 304 -17.09 2.54 -22.56
CA SER A 304 -18.53 2.35 -22.78
C SER A 304 -19.36 2.90 -21.62
N LEU A 305 -18.94 2.65 -20.37
CA LEU A 305 -19.62 3.16 -19.18
C LEU A 305 -19.53 4.69 -19.07
N LEU A 306 -18.39 5.29 -19.40
CA LEU A 306 -18.21 6.75 -19.41
C LEU A 306 -19.08 7.41 -20.50
N LEU A 307 -19.17 6.79 -21.68
CA LEU A 307 -20.04 7.27 -22.75
C LEU A 307 -21.52 7.13 -22.36
N ALA A 308 -21.91 6.00 -21.78
CA ALA A 308 -23.27 5.78 -21.27
C ALA A 308 -23.64 6.81 -20.19
N LYS A 309 -22.72 7.13 -19.27
CA LYS A 309 -22.90 8.20 -18.29
C LYS A 309 -23.12 9.55 -18.97
N ARG A 310 -22.23 9.92 -19.90
CA ARG A 310 -22.35 11.20 -20.58
C ARG A 310 -23.69 11.33 -21.30
N LEU A 311 -24.13 10.26 -21.98
CA LEU A 311 -25.45 10.20 -22.60
C LEU A 311 -26.58 10.31 -21.57
N TRP A 312 -26.46 9.66 -20.42
CA TRP A 312 -27.43 9.76 -19.34
C TRP A 312 -27.52 11.19 -18.76
N ASP A 313 -26.38 11.82 -18.50
CA ASP A 313 -26.31 13.20 -18.00
C ASP A 313 -26.87 14.20 -19.03
N ASP A 314 -26.56 14.01 -20.32
CA ASP A 314 -27.12 14.79 -21.42
C ASP A 314 -28.65 14.59 -21.52
N LEU A 315 -29.14 13.35 -21.39
CA LEU A 315 -30.58 13.04 -21.37
C LEU A 315 -31.28 13.69 -20.17
N GLN A 316 -30.71 13.61 -18.97
CA GLN A 316 -31.25 14.27 -17.78
C GLN A 316 -31.31 15.79 -17.95
N THR A 317 -30.30 16.39 -18.60
CA THR A 317 -30.28 17.82 -18.92
C THR A 317 -31.37 18.20 -19.93
N ILE A 318 -31.57 17.39 -20.97
CA ILE A 318 -32.62 17.61 -21.98
C ILE A 318 -34.02 17.43 -21.36
N TYR A 319 -34.23 16.40 -20.54
CA TYR A 319 -35.51 16.17 -19.87
C TYR A 319 -35.81 17.21 -18.79
N GLY A 320 -34.81 17.65 -18.02
CA GLY A 320 -34.94 18.74 -17.06
C GLY A 320 -35.30 20.08 -17.73
N ASN A 321 -34.67 20.38 -18.87
CA ASN A 321 -35.00 21.56 -19.66
C ASN A 321 -36.38 21.46 -20.34
N SER A 322 -36.80 20.27 -20.79
CA SER A 322 -38.12 20.10 -21.41
C SER A 322 -39.28 20.27 -20.41
N ILE A 323 -39.08 19.88 -19.15
CA ILE A 323 -40.05 20.11 -18.07
C ILE A 323 -40.16 21.61 -17.77
N SER A 324 -39.04 22.33 -17.70
CA SER A 324 -39.03 23.80 -17.50
C SER A 324 -39.74 24.55 -18.63
N ILE A 325 -39.49 24.16 -19.89
CA ILE A 325 -40.14 24.78 -21.06
C ILE A 325 -41.64 24.48 -21.06
N ARG A 326 -42.08 23.30 -20.62
CA ARG A 326 -43.50 22.94 -20.54
C ARG A 326 -44.24 23.73 -19.46
N THR A 327 -43.61 23.99 -18.31
CA THR A 327 -44.18 24.87 -17.27
C THR A 327 -44.27 26.33 -17.70
N ASP A 328 -43.34 26.81 -18.53
CA ASP A 328 -43.40 28.17 -19.06
C ASP A 328 -44.50 28.30 -20.14
N VAL A 329 -44.70 27.30 -21.00
CA VAL A 329 -45.77 27.33 -22.02
C VAL A 329 -47.17 27.26 -21.39
N GLU A 330 -47.38 26.48 -20.32
CA GLU A 330 -48.66 26.45 -19.58
C GLU A 330 -48.96 27.74 -18.78
N HIS A 331 -47.97 28.64 -18.62
CA HIS A 331 -48.16 29.96 -18.03
C HIS A 331 -48.53 31.04 -19.07
N TRP A 332 -48.32 30.77 -20.36
CA TRP A 332 -48.72 31.66 -21.47
C TRP A 332 -50.08 31.32 -22.09
N GLU A 333 -50.65 30.14 -21.80
CA GLU A 333 -51.99 29.71 -22.27
C GLU A 333 -53.13 29.93 -21.25
N ARG A 334 -52.89 30.69 -20.17
CA ARG A 334 -53.92 31.21 -19.26
C ARG A 334 -53.91 32.73 -19.25
#